data_AF-A0A8S8Y292-F1
#
_entry.id   AF-A0A8S8Y292-F1
#
_cell.length_a   1.000
_cell.length_b   1.000
_cell.length_c   1.000
_cell.angle_alpha   90.00
_cell.angle_beta   90.00
_cell.angle_gamma   90.00
#
_symmetry.space_group_name_H-M   'P 1'
#
loop_
_entity.id
_entity.type
_entity.pdbx_description
1 polymer ?
#
loop_
_entity_poly.entity_id
_entity_poly.type
_entity_poly.pdbx_seq_one_letter_code
_entity_poly.pdbx_strand_id
1 'polypeptide(L)'
;MPPEWGGDPTDPSAMMHETTHIVKATDTWDRVIVSPEGVVQYDVDLAFAEWDGDGTAIVDLDTGVDAGHPDFDYLEPWTGDKVIYSAKWDGVWTETRNSDTTSGHGTHVGGTIAGNGDASAGRRAGVAKGAQMVALGTGDGASIFAAEQGLEWTFIHSIPGQNPYHIRVVSNSWGTDGDYDPNGVIAQITDRLTFENGVAVIFAASNSGGNGGECSGGLKTNVYANTPSAISVAALTHDGSAITSFSSRGCMNQQHTWPDVGAPGRDIWATAPRGTAIDATTKTKAICITWQSREPPWLHHTLAAWLD
;
A
#
# COMPACT_ATOMS: atom_id res chain seq x y z
N MET A 1 -21.22 1.92 -7.42
CA MET A 1 -21.60 1.42 -6.07
C MET A 1 -23.11 1.39 -5.95
N PRO A 2 -23.70 0.63 -5.01
CA PRO A 2 -25.14 0.67 -4.76
C PRO A 2 -25.62 2.08 -4.36
N PRO A 3 -26.84 2.50 -4.74
CA PRO A 3 -27.40 3.81 -4.41
C PRO A 3 -27.49 4.07 -2.90
N GLU A 4 -27.66 3.02 -2.09
CA GLU A 4 -27.65 3.11 -0.63
C GLU A 4 -26.32 3.58 -0.03
N TRP A 5 -25.22 3.60 -0.81
CA TRP A 5 -23.87 4.04 -0.38
C TRP A 5 -23.53 5.43 -0.93
N GLY A 6 -24.54 6.19 -1.36
CA GLY A 6 -24.41 7.59 -1.79
C GLY A 6 -23.75 7.80 -3.16
N GLY A 7 -23.39 6.73 -3.88
CA GLY A 7 -22.91 6.82 -5.25
C GLY A 7 -24.07 6.73 -6.23
N ASP A 8 -24.44 7.83 -6.88
CA ASP A 8 -25.24 7.78 -8.10
C ASP A 8 -24.31 7.56 -9.30
N PRO A 9 -24.27 6.35 -9.91
CA PRO A 9 -23.42 6.08 -11.07
C PRO A 9 -23.82 6.88 -12.31
N THR A 10 -24.92 7.65 -12.25
CA THR A 10 -25.40 8.53 -13.32
C THR A 10 -25.13 10.01 -13.06
N ASP A 11 -24.57 10.37 -11.90
CA ASP A 11 -24.22 11.75 -11.56
C ASP A 11 -22.72 12.02 -11.80
N PRO A 12 -22.35 12.69 -12.92
CA PRO A 12 -20.97 13.04 -13.23
C PRO A 12 -20.42 14.18 -12.35
N SER A 13 -21.21 14.74 -11.42
CA SER A 13 -20.81 15.83 -10.52
C SER A 13 -20.32 15.36 -9.14
N ALA A 14 -20.35 14.06 -8.85
CA ALA A 14 -19.75 13.51 -7.63
C ALA A 14 -18.22 13.65 -7.70
N MET A 15 -17.69 14.65 -6.99
CA MET A 15 -16.27 14.94 -6.98
C MET A 15 -15.59 14.32 -5.76
N MET A 16 -14.46 13.65 -5.97
CA MET A 16 -13.61 13.03 -4.93
C MET A 16 -13.23 13.95 -3.75
N HIS A 17 -13.28 15.29 -3.91
CA HIS A 17 -13.02 16.24 -2.81
C HIS A 17 -14.18 16.36 -1.81
N GLU A 18 -15.36 15.84 -2.15
CA GLU A 18 -16.47 15.67 -1.23
C GLU A 18 -16.45 14.22 -0.76
N THR A 19 -15.80 13.95 0.37
CA THR A 19 -15.88 12.63 1.01
C THR A 19 -17.34 12.40 1.39
N THR A 20 -18.06 11.64 0.57
CA THR A 20 -19.48 11.39 0.81
C THR A 20 -19.69 10.31 1.87
N HIS A 21 -18.77 9.35 1.99
CA HIS A 21 -18.81 8.23 2.95
C HIS A 21 -17.39 7.79 3.37
N ILE A 22 -17.25 7.35 4.62
CA ILE A 22 -16.04 6.69 5.16
C ILE A 22 -16.46 5.26 5.50
N VAL A 23 -15.84 4.29 4.85
CA VAL A 23 -15.99 2.88 5.23
C VAL A 23 -14.70 2.48 5.92
N LYS A 24 -14.77 1.90 7.13
CA LYS A 24 -13.55 1.34 7.71
C LYS A 24 -13.12 0.19 6.83
N ALA A 25 -11.82 0.04 6.66
CA ALA A 25 -11.24 -1.13 6.02
C ALA A 25 -11.53 -2.43 6.79
N THR A 26 -12.25 -2.43 7.92
CA THR A 26 -12.85 -3.62 8.56
C THR A 26 -14.34 -3.75 8.26
N ASP A 27 -15.03 -2.62 8.04
CA ASP A 27 -16.46 -2.57 7.74
C ASP A 27 -16.72 -2.90 6.25
N THR A 28 -15.74 -2.75 5.36
CA THR A 28 -15.76 -3.31 3.98
C THR A 28 -15.69 -4.84 3.93
N TRP A 29 -15.41 -5.49 5.07
CA TRP A 29 -15.32 -6.95 5.18
C TRP A 29 -16.56 -7.59 5.81
N ASP A 30 -17.48 -6.79 6.35
CA ASP A 30 -18.89 -7.20 6.44
C ASP A 30 -19.44 -7.24 5.02
N ARG A 31 -19.05 -8.27 4.26
CA ARG A 31 -19.40 -8.40 2.86
C ARG A 31 -20.78 -9.00 2.72
N VAL A 32 -21.60 -8.22 2.04
CA VAL A 32 -22.68 -8.75 1.24
C VAL A 32 -22.09 -9.56 0.07
N ILE A 33 -22.37 -10.85 -0.01
CA ILE A 33 -22.15 -11.63 -1.24
C ILE A 33 -23.32 -11.37 -2.17
N VAL A 34 -23.09 -10.75 -3.33
CA VAL A 34 -24.09 -10.72 -4.40
C VAL A 34 -23.89 -11.95 -5.27
N SER A 35 -24.81 -12.90 -5.23
CA SER A 35 -24.73 -14.12 -6.04
C SER A 35 -24.80 -13.79 -7.55
N PRO A 36 -24.43 -14.72 -8.45
CA PRO A 36 -24.61 -14.55 -9.89
C PRO A 36 -26.05 -14.23 -10.33
N GLU A 37 -27.03 -14.56 -9.48
CA GLU A 37 -28.45 -14.26 -9.65
C GLU A 37 -28.87 -12.89 -9.07
N GLY A 38 -27.93 -12.10 -8.54
CA GLY A 38 -28.17 -10.77 -7.98
C GLY A 38 -28.64 -10.78 -6.52
N VAL A 39 -28.52 -11.91 -5.80
CA VAL A 39 -28.97 -12.02 -4.41
C VAL A 39 -27.89 -11.57 -3.45
N VAL A 40 -28.18 -10.51 -2.69
CA VAL A 40 -27.39 -9.94 -1.60
C VAL A 40 -27.48 -10.84 -0.35
N GLN A 41 -26.38 -11.48 0.06
CA GLN A 41 -26.27 -12.31 1.27
C GLN A 41 -25.39 -11.62 2.30
N TYR A 42 -25.91 -11.34 3.48
CA TYR A 42 -25.15 -10.70 4.58
C TYR A 42 -24.48 -11.75 5.46
N ASP A 43 -23.24 -11.50 5.88
CA ASP A 43 -22.66 -12.21 7.03
C ASP A 43 -23.36 -11.70 8.29
N VAL A 44 -24.15 -12.56 8.94
CA VAL A 44 -24.93 -12.21 10.13
C VAL A 44 -24.39 -12.88 11.39
N ASP A 45 -23.41 -13.78 11.26
CA ASP A 45 -22.90 -14.63 12.33
C ASP A 45 -21.37 -14.79 12.37
N LEU A 46 -20.62 -14.07 11.52
CA LEU A 46 -19.16 -14.18 11.40
C LEU A 46 -18.72 -15.61 11.06
N ALA A 47 -19.57 -16.39 10.37
CA ALA A 47 -19.29 -17.78 10.04
C ALA A 47 -18.47 -17.93 8.75
N PHE A 48 -18.23 -16.85 7.99
CA PHE A 48 -17.31 -16.90 6.87
C PHE A 48 -15.86 -16.95 7.35
N ALA A 49 -15.02 -17.72 6.65
CA ALA A 49 -13.58 -17.63 6.83
C ALA A 49 -13.15 -16.18 6.55
N GLU A 50 -12.44 -15.57 7.50
CA GLU A 50 -11.83 -14.26 7.30
C GLU A 50 -11.00 -14.31 6.02
N TRP A 51 -11.25 -13.39 5.10
CA TRP A 51 -10.43 -13.24 3.91
C TRP A 51 -9.24 -12.40 4.34
N ASP A 52 -8.12 -13.04 4.64
CA ASP A 52 -6.90 -12.37 5.14
C ASP A 52 -5.81 -12.27 4.06
N GLY A 53 -6.13 -12.65 2.82
CA GLY A 53 -5.21 -12.68 1.69
C GLY A 53 -4.45 -14.00 1.50
N ASP A 54 -4.77 -15.04 2.29
CA ASP A 54 -4.19 -16.37 2.11
C ASP A 54 -4.31 -16.88 0.66
N GLY A 55 -3.27 -17.58 0.21
CA GLY A 55 -3.12 -18.09 -1.16
C GLY A 55 -2.76 -17.03 -2.21
N THR A 56 -2.48 -15.79 -1.81
CA THR A 56 -1.99 -14.72 -2.70
C THR A 56 -0.70 -14.10 -2.17
N ALA A 57 0.07 -13.47 -3.06
CA ALA A 57 1.20 -12.65 -2.68
C ALA A 57 1.06 -11.19 -3.14
N ILE A 58 1.64 -10.32 -2.34
CA ILE A 58 1.73 -8.88 -2.59
C ILE A 58 3.20 -8.51 -2.75
N VAL A 59 3.52 -7.77 -3.80
CA VAL A 59 4.84 -7.20 -4.01
C VAL A 59 4.90 -5.85 -3.30
N ASP A 60 5.83 -5.71 -2.38
CA ASP A 60 6.25 -4.42 -1.83
C ASP A 60 7.44 -3.89 -2.64
N LEU A 61 7.18 -2.92 -3.51
CA LEU A 61 8.18 -2.29 -4.36
C LEU A 61 8.62 -0.95 -3.76
N ASP A 62 9.61 -1.00 -2.87
CA ASP A 62 10.00 0.16 -2.06
C ASP A 62 11.51 0.15 -1.73
N THR A 63 11.93 0.67 -0.58
CA THR A 63 13.32 0.66 -0.09
C THR A 63 13.80 -0.73 0.32
N GLY A 64 12.89 -1.72 0.32
CA GLY A 64 13.11 -3.09 0.75
C GLY A 64 12.36 -3.38 2.05
N VAL A 65 12.49 -4.62 2.55
CA VAL A 65 11.91 -5.05 3.83
C VAL A 65 12.95 -5.76 4.69
N ASP A 66 12.93 -5.51 6.00
CA ASP A 66 13.60 -6.35 6.99
C ASP A 66 12.74 -7.58 7.34
N ALA A 67 12.88 -8.65 6.55
CA ALA A 67 12.22 -9.93 6.81
C ALA A 67 12.82 -10.67 8.03
N GLY A 68 13.68 -10.01 8.81
CA GLY A 68 14.03 -10.41 10.17
C GLY A 68 13.02 -9.94 11.23
N HIS A 69 12.00 -9.15 10.87
CA HIS A 69 11.01 -8.67 11.83
C HIS A 69 10.06 -9.80 12.28
N PRO A 70 9.66 -9.88 13.56
CA PRO A 70 8.72 -10.91 14.06
C PRO A 70 7.44 -11.03 13.25
N ASP A 71 6.86 -9.89 12.84
CA ASP A 71 5.63 -9.86 12.04
C ASP A 71 5.75 -10.44 10.62
N PHE A 72 6.95 -10.81 10.21
CA PHE A 72 7.27 -11.50 8.96
C PHE A 72 7.79 -12.92 9.21
N ASP A 73 7.34 -13.57 10.29
CA ASP A 73 7.66 -14.95 10.69
C ASP A 73 9.16 -15.19 11.02
N TYR A 74 9.71 -14.37 11.92
CA TYR A 74 11.12 -14.44 12.34
C TYR A 74 11.53 -15.75 13.07
N LEU A 75 10.61 -16.47 13.71
CA LEU A 75 10.94 -17.43 14.79
C LEU A 75 10.50 -18.89 14.59
N GLU A 76 9.74 -19.23 13.55
CA GLU A 76 9.34 -20.61 13.27
C GLU A 76 10.33 -21.28 12.28
N PRO A 77 10.63 -22.60 12.41
CA PRO A 77 11.41 -23.32 11.42
C PRO A 77 10.60 -23.47 10.12
N TRP A 78 10.77 -22.54 9.18
CA TRP A 78 10.53 -22.68 7.73
C TRP A 78 9.39 -23.65 7.32
N THR A 79 8.15 -23.38 7.75
CA THR A 79 6.96 -24.14 7.32
C THR A 79 5.89 -23.30 6.62
N GLY A 80 6.16 -22.02 6.37
CA GLY A 80 5.35 -21.13 5.53
C GLY A 80 5.92 -19.72 5.62
N ASP A 81 6.68 -19.31 4.61
CA ASP A 81 7.31 -17.99 4.64
C ASP A 81 6.26 -16.89 4.41
N LYS A 82 6.21 -15.93 5.34
CA LYS A 82 5.48 -14.68 5.13
C LYS A 82 6.08 -13.85 4.01
N VAL A 83 7.39 -13.65 4.05
CA VAL A 83 8.17 -13.01 2.99
C VAL A 83 8.84 -14.12 2.17
N ILE A 84 8.23 -14.50 1.06
CA ILE A 84 8.66 -15.62 0.20
C ILE A 84 9.83 -15.26 -0.72
N TYR A 85 10.08 -13.98 -0.92
CA TYR A 85 11.25 -13.47 -1.64
C TYR A 85 11.60 -12.08 -1.14
N SER A 86 12.89 -11.82 -0.91
CA SER A 86 13.37 -10.47 -0.59
C SER A 86 14.70 -10.24 -1.28
N ALA A 87 14.79 -9.16 -2.05
CA ALA A 87 16.00 -8.81 -2.78
C ALA A 87 16.23 -7.30 -2.80
N LYS A 88 17.49 -6.90 -2.95
CA LYS A 88 17.89 -5.51 -3.15
C LYS A 88 18.53 -5.36 -4.51
N TRP A 89 18.22 -4.26 -5.20
CA TRP A 89 18.84 -3.90 -6.46
C TRP A 89 20.14 -3.11 -6.23
N ASP A 90 21.25 -3.65 -6.70
CA ASP A 90 22.58 -3.00 -6.70
C ASP A 90 23.22 -3.00 -8.10
N GLY A 91 22.38 -3.07 -9.13
CA GLY A 91 22.74 -3.33 -10.54
C GLY A 91 22.41 -4.76 -10.98
N VAL A 92 22.20 -5.65 -10.01
CA VAL A 92 21.56 -6.95 -10.16
C VAL A 92 20.63 -7.17 -8.96
N TRP A 93 19.68 -8.11 -9.07
CA TRP A 93 18.90 -8.54 -7.92
C TRP A 93 19.76 -9.42 -7.01
N THR A 94 20.08 -8.91 -5.83
CA THR A 94 20.78 -9.67 -4.79
C THR A 94 19.79 -10.04 -3.70
N GLU A 95 19.48 -11.33 -3.58
CA GLU A 95 18.59 -11.86 -2.55
C GLU A 95 19.19 -11.63 -1.15
N THR A 96 18.39 -11.11 -0.24
CA THR A 96 18.81 -10.80 1.13
C THR A 96 17.60 -10.84 2.05
N ARG A 97 17.80 -11.33 3.27
CA ARG A 97 16.72 -11.31 4.28
C ARG A 97 16.34 -9.88 4.68
N ASN A 98 17.30 -8.97 4.70
CA ASN A 98 17.05 -7.56 4.99
C ASN A 98 17.54 -6.72 3.81
N SER A 99 16.59 -6.25 3.01
CA SER A 99 16.82 -5.32 1.90
C SER A 99 16.69 -3.86 2.34
N ASP A 100 15.98 -3.59 3.44
CA ASP A 100 15.74 -2.25 4.00
C ASP A 100 16.81 -1.82 5.02
N THR A 101 17.97 -1.44 4.51
CA THR A 101 19.15 -1.17 5.34
C THR A 101 19.33 0.31 5.70
N THR A 102 18.49 1.21 5.17
CA THR A 102 18.76 2.66 5.25
C THR A 102 17.54 3.50 5.62
N SER A 103 16.39 3.22 5.03
CA SER A 103 15.19 4.04 5.23
C SER A 103 14.32 3.53 6.36
N GLY A 104 13.89 2.27 6.27
CA GLY A 104 12.83 1.71 7.08
C GLY A 104 11.44 1.83 6.46
N HIS A 105 11.30 2.59 5.37
CA HIS A 105 10.02 2.89 4.73
C HIS A 105 9.35 1.64 4.20
N GLY A 106 10.02 0.87 3.35
CA GLY A 106 9.48 -0.39 2.83
C GLY A 106 9.14 -1.39 3.94
N THR A 107 9.94 -1.51 5.00
CA THR A 107 9.57 -2.38 6.13
C THR A 107 8.28 -1.91 6.81
N HIS A 108 8.05 -0.62 6.97
CA HIS A 108 6.80 -0.08 7.52
C HIS A 108 5.62 -0.34 6.57
N VAL A 109 5.87 -0.16 5.26
CA VAL A 109 4.95 -0.46 4.17
C VAL A 109 4.55 -1.94 4.24
N GLY A 110 5.48 -2.87 4.08
CA GLY A 110 5.22 -4.30 4.17
C GLY A 110 4.48 -4.73 5.45
N GLY A 111 4.71 -4.06 6.59
CA GLY A 111 4.01 -4.34 7.84
C GLY A 111 2.53 -4.03 7.79
N THR A 112 2.16 -2.92 7.14
CA THR A 112 0.76 -2.54 7.02
C THR A 112 0.03 -3.35 5.96
N ILE A 113 0.71 -3.74 4.87
CA ILE A 113 0.15 -4.66 3.87
C ILE A 113 -0.10 -6.01 4.54
N ALA A 114 0.98 -6.67 5.00
CA ALA A 114 0.93 -8.09 5.30
C ALA A 114 1.33 -8.46 6.73
N GLY A 115 1.91 -7.58 7.55
CA GLY A 115 2.43 -7.96 8.87
C GLY A 115 1.47 -8.84 9.68
N ASN A 116 1.91 -10.02 10.14
CA ASN A 116 1.03 -10.97 10.83
C ASN A 116 0.59 -10.47 12.23
N GLY A 117 1.25 -9.43 12.75
CA GLY A 117 0.99 -8.79 14.04
C GLY A 117 1.62 -9.48 15.26
N ASP A 118 2.50 -10.46 15.10
CA ASP A 118 3.11 -11.24 16.19
C ASP A 118 3.79 -10.39 17.26
N ALA A 119 4.55 -9.36 16.88
CA ALA A 119 5.19 -8.44 17.83
C ALA A 119 4.18 -7.66 18.68
N SER A 120 2.92 -7.62 18.25
CA SER A 120 1.83 -6.86 18.88
C SER A 120 0.73 -7.75 19.47
N ALA A 121 0.90 -9.08 19.46
CA ALA A 121 -0.16 -10.06 19.76
C ALA A 121 -1.43 -9.83 18.93
N GLY A 122 -1.25 -9.59 17.62
CA GLY A 122 -2.32 -9.37 16.63
C GLY A 122 -2.95 -7.99 16.61
N ARG A 123 -2.58 -7.07 17.54
CA ARG A 123 -3.20 -5.74 17.64
C ARG A 123 -2.86 -4.79 16.49
N ARG A 124 -1.74 -5.04 15.81
CA ARG A 124 -1.16 -4.23 14.73
C ARG A 124 -0.85 -5.11 13.52
N ALA A 125 -1.71 -6.09 13.24
CA ALA A 125 -1.63 -6.84 12.01
C ALA A 125 -1.91 -5.92 10.81
N GLY A 126 -1.26 -6.23 9.70
CA GLY A 126 -1.55 -5.64 8.40
C GLY A 126 -2.91 -6.09 7.87
N VAL A 127 -3.32 -5.47 6.78
CA VAL A 127 -4.64 -5.69 6.15
C VAL A 127 -4.76 -7.12 5.64
N ALA A 128 -3.75 -7.59 4.91
CA ALA A 128 -3.65 -8.93 4.34
C ALA A 128 -2.72 -9.83 5.18
N LYS A 129 -3.06 -10.02 6.45
CA LYS A 129 -2.24 -10.79 7.42
C LYS A 129 -2.03 -12.27 7.05
N GLY A 130 -2.80 -12.84 6.13
CA GLY A 130 -2.61 -14.18 5.55
C GLY A 130 -1.87 -14.18 4.21
N ALA A 131 -1.75 -13.04 3.52
CA ALA A 131 -1.03 -12.96 2.25
C ALA A 131 0.48 -13.14 2.42
N GLN A 132 1.12 -13.71 1.41
CA GLN A 132 2.57 -13.76 1.31
C GLN A 132 3.11 -12.44 0.71
N MET A 133 4.41 -12.20 0.87
CA MET A 133 5.06 -10.97 0.46
C MET A 133 6.32 -11.22 -0.35
N VAL A 134 6.47 -10.44 -1.41
CA VAL A 134 7.70 -10.32 -2.18
C VAL A 134 8.23 -8.91 -1.92
N ALA A 135 9.40 -8.80 -1.31
CA ALA A 135 10.03 -7.51 -1.00
C ALA A 135 11.11 -7.17 -2.02
N LEU A 136 10.92 -6.07 -2.76
CA LEU A 136 11.85 -5.62 -3.77
C LEU A 136 12.42 -4.25 -3.39
N GLY A 137 13.63 -4.26 -2.85
CA GLY A 137 14.38 -3.06 -2.51
C GLY A 137 14.96 -2.39 -3.75
N THR A 138 14.30 -1.33 -4.23
CA THR A 138 14.65 -0.58 -5.46
C THR A 138 15.22 0.81 -5.17
N GLY A 139 15.47 1.10 -3.90
CA GLY A 139 15.87 2.43 -3.46
C GLY A 139 16.82 2.45 -2.27
N ASP A 140 17.21 3.67 -1.91
CA ASP A 140 18.01 3.97 -0.74
C ASP A 140 17.56 5.32 -0.15
N GLY A 141 17.38 5.38 1.17
CA GLY A 141 16.80 6.54 1.84
C GLY A 141 15.37 6.81 1.36
N ALA A 142 15.10 8.02 0.87
CA ALA A 142 13.79 8.39 0.33
C ALA A 142 13.70 8.28 -1.20
N SER A 143 14.72 7.70 -1.86
CA SER A 143 14.80 7.68 -3.32
C SER A 143 14.68 6.27 -3.87
N ILE A 144 13.75 6.10 -4.80
CA ILE A 144 13.62 4.89 -5.63
C ILE A 144 14.31 5.16 -6.97
N PHE A 145 15.29 4.33 -7.32
CA PHE A 145 16.07 4.46 -8.55
C PHE A 145 15.96 3.24 -9.48
N ALA A 146 15.36 2.15 -9.01
CA ALA A 146 15.20 0.91 -9.77
C ALA A 146 13.74 0.46 -9.94
N ALA A 147 12.80 1.43 -9.94
CA ALA A 147 11.38 1.18 -10.09
C ALA A 147 11.04 0.36 -11.36
N GLU A 148 11.66 0.70 -12.49
CA GLU A 148 11.44 -0.01 -13.76
C GLU A 148 11.85 -1.48 -13.66
N GLN A 149 13.01 -1.77 -13.06
CA GLN A 149 13.49 -3.13 -12.87
C GLN A 149 12.62 -3.92 -11.89
N GLY A 150 12.07 -3.24 -10.89
CA GLY A 150 11.11 -3.79 -9.93
C GLY A 150 9.79 -4.23 -10.58
N LEU A 151 9.19 -3.35 -11.37
CA LEU A 151 7.95 -3.67 -12.10
C LEU A 151 8.21 -4.70 -13.19
N GLU A 152 9.36 -4.68 -13.87
CA GLU A 152 9.76 -5.70 -14.85
C GLU A 152 9.89 -7.08 -14.20
N TRP A 153 10.56 -7.15 -13.05
CA TRP A 153 10.65 -8.38 -12.27
C TRP A 153 9.25 -8.89 -11.91
N THR A 154 8.38 -7.99 -11.43
CA THR A 154 7.01 -8.32 -11.05
C THR A 154 6.22 -8.83 -12.24
N PHE A 155 6.35 -8.19 -13.40
CA PHE A 155 5.68 -8.60 -14.64
C PHE A 155 6.10 -10.02 -15.05
N ILE A 156 7.40 -10.30 -15.08
CA ILE A 156 7.92 -11.62 -15.47
C ILE A 156 7.44 -12.72 -14.52
N HIS A 157 7.37 -12.46 -13.21
CA HIS A 157 6.99 -13.45 -12.20
C HIS A 157 5.50 -13.51 -11.89
N SER A 158 4.67 -12.72 -12.57
CA SER A 158 3.21 -12.73 -12.42
C SER A 158 2.46 -13.20 -13.67
N ILE A 159 3.18 -13.59 -14.74
CA ILE A 159 2.59 -14.08 -16.00
C ILE A 159 1.59 -15.21 -15.71
N PRO A 160 0.36 -15.18 -16.23
CA PRO A 160 -0.62 -16.23 -16.00
C PRO A 160 -0.11 -17.60 -16.45
N GLY A 161 -0.20 -18.59 -15.54
CA GLY A 161 0.37 -19.93 -15.76
C GLY A 161 1.87 -20.04 -15.47
N GLN A 162 2.56 -18.93 -15.19
CA GLN A 162 3.97 -18.83 -14.80
C GLN A 162 4.14 -17.88 -13.60
N ASN A 163 3.21 -17.95 -12.64
CA ASN A 163 3.17 -17.11 -11.44
C ASN A 163 3.50 -17.96 -10.20
N PRO A 164 4.78 -18.30 -9.95
CA PRO A 164 5.18 -19.21 -8.87
C PRO A 164 4.93 -18.64 -7.48
N TYR A 165 4.80 -17.31 -7.37
CA TYR A 165 4.60 -16.60 -6.12
C TYR A 165 3.13 -16.23 -5.88
N HIS A 166 2.21 -16.57 -6.79
CA HIS A 166 0.80 -16.17 -6.70
C HIS A 166 0.61 -14.65 -6.54
N ILE A 167 1.45 -13.84 -7.18
CA ILE A 167 1.39 -12.38 -7.14
C ILE A 167 0.06 -11.89 -7.71
N ARG A 168 -0.65 -11.06 -6.94
CA ARG A 168 -1.92 -10.43 -7.33
C ARG A 168 -1.94 -8.93 -7.14
N VAL A 169 -1.02 -8.39 -6.34
CA VAL A 169 -0.94 -6.96 -6.05
C VAL A 169 0.52 -6.53 -6.08
N VAL A 170 0.78 -5.33 -6.58
CA VAL A 170 2.04 -4.62 -6.38
C VAL A 170 1.75 -3.24 -5.79
N SER A 171 2.34 -2.97 -4.63
CA SER A 171 2.23 -1.70 -3.92
C SER A 171 3.46 -0.84 -4.19
N ASN A 172 3.23 0.43 -4.50
CA ASN A 172 4.25 1.39 -4.88
C ASN A 172 4.07 2.69 -4.08
N SER A 173 4.82 2.82 -3.00
CA SER A 173 4.73 3.98 -2.10
C SER A 173 5.76 5.06 -2.44
N TRP A 174 5.90 5.35 -3.73
CA TRP A 174 6.88 6.28 -4.29
C TRP A 174 6.33 6.95 -5.55
N GLY A 175 6.97 8.06 -5.94
CA GLY A 175 6.59 8.76 -7.17
C GLY A 175 7.09 10.19 -7.23
N THR A 176 6.60 10.90 -8.25
CA THR A 176 6.86 12.33 -8.43
C THR A 176 5.60 13.05 -8.89
N ASP A 177 5.51 14.33 -8.59
CA ASP A 177 4.43 15.21 -9.03
C ASP A 177 4.39 15.30 -10.56
N GLY A 178 3.21 15.13 -11.17
CA GLY A 178 3.01 15.28 -12.60
C GLY A 178 1.79 14.53 -13.13
N ASP A 179 1.46 14.77 -14.40
CA ASP A 179 0.46 13.97 -15.12
C ASP A 179 1.16 12.83 -15.86
N TYR A 180 0.49 11.69 -15.99
CA TYR A 180 1.08 10.48 -16.56
C TYR A 180 1.51 10.69 -18.03
N ASP A 181 2.61 10.06 -18.43
CA ASP A 181 2.98 9.92 -19.84
C ASP A 181 2.53 8.53 -20.33
N PRO A 182 1.56 8.43 -21.26
CA PRO A 182 1.13 7.15 -21.83
C PRO A 182 2.27 6.37 -22.49
N ASN A 183 3.34 7.04 -22.92
CA ASN A 183 4.53 6.40 -23.49
C ASN A 183 5.62 6.13 -22.44
N GLY A 184 5.43 6.54 -21.19
CA GLY A 184 6.36 6.28 -20.11
C GLY A 184 6.45 4.79 -19.78
N VAL A 185 7.67 4.31 -19.49
CA VAL A 185 7.92 2.89 -19.21
C VAL A 185 7.06 2.37 -18.06
N ILE A 186 6.95 3.14 -16.97
CA ILE A 186 6.15 2.78 -15.80
C ILE A 186 4.66 2.69 -16.13
N ALA A 187 4.12 3.60 -16.94
CA ALA A 187 2.72 3.54 -17.36
C ALA A 187 2.45 2.32 -18.23
N GLN A 188 3.31 2.06 -19.21
CA GLN A 188 3.18 0.89 -20.09
C GLN A 188 3.25 -0.43 -19.31
N ILE A 189 4.19 -0.58 -18.38
CA ILE A 189 4.29 -1.82 -17.61
C ILE A 189 3.14 -1.97 -16.62
N THR A 190 2.60 -0.87 -16.09
CA THR A 190 1.40 -0.87 -15.24
C THR A 190 0.20 -1.39 -16.01
N ASP A 191 -0.05 -0.89 -17.23
CA ASP A 191 -1.11 -1.40 -18.11
C ASP A 191 -0.95 -2.90 -18.37
N ARG A 192 0.28 -3.36 -18.63
CA ARG A 192 0.54 -4.78 -18.91
C ARG A 192 0.37 -5.66 -17.67
N LEU A 193 0.81 -5.22 -16.50
CA LEU A 193 0.54 -5.92 -15.24
C LEU A 193 -0.97 -6.07 -14.98
N THR A 194 -1.73 -4.99 -15.18
CA THR A 194 -3.18 -4.99 -14.96
C THR A 194 -3.91 -5.86 -15.99
N PHE A 195 -3.69 -5.63 -17.28
CA PHE A 195 -4.49 -6.27 -18.34
C PHE A 195 -3.96 -7.63 -18.80
N GLU A 196 -2.64 -7.86 -18.81
CA GLU A 196 -2.05 -9.14 -19.25
C GLU A 196 -1.93 -10.13 -18.08
N ASN A 197 -1.54 -9.65 -16.89
CA ASN A 197 -1.24 -10.54 -15.75
C ASN A 197 -2.35 -10.59 -14.69
N GLY A 198 -3.30 -9.65 -14.71
CA GLY A 198 -4.35 -9.55 -13.69
C GLY A 198 -3.78 -9.21 -12.31
N VAL A 199 -2.75 -8.36 -12.28
CA VAL A 199 -2.14 -7.83 -11.06
C VAL A 199 -2.66 -6.42 -10.83
N ALA A 200 -3.19 -6.14 -9.63
CA ALA A 200 -3.56 -4.79 -9.25
C ALA A 200 -2.29 -3.97 -8.95
N VAL A 201 -2.14 -2.84 -9.63
CA VAL A 201 -1.02 -1.93 -9.45
C VAL A 201 -1.48 -0.72 -8.67
N ILE A 202 -0.90 -0.52 -7.49
CA ILE A 202 -1.36 0.48 -6.52
C ILE A 202 -0.24 1.50 -6.32
N PHE A 203 -0.60 2.78 -6.36
CA PHE A 203 0.31 3.89 -6.12
C PHE A 203 -0.25 4.87 -5.10
N ALA A 204 0.63 5.38 -4.23
CA ALA A 204 0.29 6.52 -3.40
C ALA A 204 0.07 7.78 -4.25
N ALA A 205 -0.92 8.60 -3.91
CA ALA A 205 -1.27 9.82 -4.64
C ALA A 205 -0.19 10.92 -4.62
N SER A 206 0.86 10.80 -3.79
CA SER A 206 1.87 11.80 -3.41
C SER A 206 1.51 12.63 -2.15
N ASN A 207 2.52 13.31 -1.61
CA ASN A 207 2.52 14.07 -0.35
C ASN A 207 2.70 15.59 -0.57
N SER A 208 2.39 16.07 -1.78
CA SER A 208 2.64 17.46 -2.19
C SER A 208 1.44 18.39 -1.94
N GLY A 209 0.34 17.85 -1.40
CA GLY A 209 -0.84 18.61 -1.01
C GLY A 209 -1.55 19.26 -2.20
N GLY A 210 -1.80 20.57 -2.09
CA GLY A 210 -2.53 21.34 -3.08
C GLY A 210 -4.02 21.45 -2.77
N ASN A 211 -4.73 22.26 -3.55
CA ASN A 211 -6.17 22.50 -3.42
C ASN A 211 -6.96 22.14 -4.68
N GLY A 212 -6.28 21.59 -5.68
CA GLY A 212 -6.85 21.19 -6.97
C GLY A 212 -6.88 22.32 -8.00
N GLY A 213 -6.36 23.50 -7.66
CA GLY A 213 -6.06 24.57 -8.62
C GLY A 213 -4.76 24.34 -9.38
N GLU A 214 -3.92 23.41 -8.92
CA GLU A 214 -2.65 23.06 -9.54
C GLU A 214 -2.85 22.07 -10.71
N CYS A 215 -2.78 22.60 -11.94
CA CYS A 215 -3.02 21.84 -13.18
C CYS A 215 -1.74 21.78 -14.06
N SER A 216 -1.80 22.14 -15.34
CA SER A 216 -0.67 22.04 -16.26
C SER A 216 0.61 22.69 -15.74
N GLY A 217 1.65 21.87 -15.54
CA GLY A 217 2.98 22.28 -15.07
C GLY A 217 3.12 22.39 -13.55
N GLY A 218 2.06 22.16 -12.79
CA GLY A 218 2.06 22.23 -11.32
C GLY A 218 1.32 21.11 -10.60
N LEU A 219 0.73 20.16 -11.33
CA LEU A 219 -0.06 19.05 -10.80
C LEU A 219 0.71 18.33 -9.69
N LYS A 220 0.04 18.13 -8.56
CA LYS A 220 0.63 17.58 -7.33
C LYS A 220 0.47 16.09 -7.17
N THR A 221 -0.39 15.47 -7.97
CA THR A 221 -0.59 14.03 -7.92
C THR A 221 0.57 13.28 -8.55
N ASN A 222 0.76 12.06 -8.07
CA ASN A 222 1.81 11.17 -8.54
C ASN A 222 1.59 10.83 -10.01
N VAL A 223 2.61 11.11 -10.84
CA VAL A 223 2.65 10.80 -12.28
C VAL A 223 2.29 9.35 -12.57
N TYR A 224 2.70 8.42 -11.71
CA TYR A 224 2.47 6.99 -11.92
C TYR A 224 1.07 6.58 -11.47
N ALA A 225 0.55 7.19 -10.40
CA ALA A 225 -0.80 6.95 -9.90
C ALA A 225 -1.89 7.46 -10.85
N ASN A 226 -1.58 8.48 -11.67
CA ASN A 226 -2.49 8.99 -12.70
C ASN A 226 -2.62 8.07 -13.92
N THR A 227 -1.90 6.93 -13.96
CA THR A 227 -2.06 5.92 -15.02
C THR A 227 -3.45 5.29 -14.89
N PRO A 228 -4.30 5.27 -15.95
CA PRO A 228 -5.70 4.82 -15.82
C PRO A 228 -5.93 3.39 -15.33
N SER A 229 -4.93 2.51 -15.47
CA SER A 229 -4.98 1.11 -15.00
C SER A 229 -4.41 0.90 -13.60
N ALA A 230 -3.84 1.95 -12.99
CA ALA A 230 -3.39 1.96 -11.61
C ALA A 230 -4.53 2.36 -10.67
N ILE A 231 -4.37 2.05 -9.39
CA ILE A 231 -5.22 2.55 -8.31
C ILE A 231 -4.42 3.61 -7.55
N SER A 232 -4.96 4.82 -7.50
CA SER A 232 -4.37 5.98 -6.82
C SER A 232 -5.00 6.18 -5.45
N VAL A 233 -4.17 6.18 -4.40
CA VAL A 233 -4.65 6.20 -3.00
C VAL A 233 -4.29 7.51 -2.30
N ALA A 234 -5.31 8.23 -1.80
CA ALA A 234 -5.19 9.47 -1.04
C ALA A 234 -4.96 9.23 0.47
N ALA A 235 -4.35 10.22 1.13
CA ALA A 235 -4.06 10.16 2.56
C ALA A 235 -5.11 10.85 3.43
N LEU A 236 -5.83 10.07 4.25
CA LEU A 236 -6.78 10.52 5.26
C LEU A 236 -6.14 10.54 6.67
N THR A 237 -6.79 11.19 7.62
CA THR A 237 -6.45 11.08 9.04
C THR A 237 -6.61 9.66 9.55
N HIS A 238 -5.97 9.30 10.66
CA HIS A 238 -6.03 7.95 11.26
C HIS A 238 -7.46 7.42 11.45
N ASP A 239 -8.41 8.30 11.75
CA ASP A 239 -9.83 7.95 11.95
C ASP A 239 -10.67 8.03 10.66
N GLY A 240 -10.04 8.35 9.53
CA GLY A 240 -10.69 8.54 8.23
C GLY A 240 -11.51 9.82 8.11
N SER A 241 -11.59 10.65 9.15
CA SER A 241 -12.53 11.78 9.23
C SER A 241 -12.25 12.92 8.25
N ALA A 242 -11.00 13.05 7.79
CA ALA A 242 -10.62 14.11 6.88
C ALA A 242 -9.44 13.70 5.99
N ILE A 243 -9.36 14.33 4.80
CA ILE A 243 -8.17 14.28 3.97
C ILE A 243 -7.05 15.06 4.66
N THR A 244 -5.85 14.48 4.75
CA THR A 244 -4.68 15.14 5.33
C THR A 244 -4.25 16.36 4.52
N SER A 245 -3.53 17.28 5.16
CA SER A 245 -3.02 18.48 4.49
C SER A 245 -1.98 18.15 3.40
N PHE A 246 -1.26 17.05 3.56
CA PHE A 246 -0.19 16.65 2.64
C PHE A 246 -0.68 15.74 1.51
N SER A 247 -1.83 15.06 1.65
CA SER A 247 -2.39 14.27 0.54
C SER A 247 -2.51 15.11 -0.72
N SER A 248 -1.87 14.67 -1.79
CA SER A 248 -1.97 15.33 -3.08
C SER A 248 -3.41 15.30 -3.61
N ARG A 249 -3.80 16.39 -4.28
CA ARG A 249 -5.12 16.54 -4.91
C ARG A 249 -4.97 16.68 -6.42
N GLY A 250 -5.86 16.04 -7.16
CA GLY A 250 -5.93 16.15 -8.61
C GLY A 250 -6.33 17.55 -9.05
N CYS A 251 -6.15 17.85 -10.32
CA CYS A 251 -6.59 19.11 -10.90
C CYS A 251 -8.11 19.11 -11.08
N MET A 252 -8.79 20.16 -10.63
CA MET A 252 -10.26 20.29 -10.69
C MET A 252 -10.84 20.20 -12.11
N ASN A 253 -10.06 20.49 -13.15
CA ASN A 253 -10.50 20.38 -14.55
C ASN A 253 -10.00 19.11 -15.27
N GLN A 254 -9.33 18.20 -14.56
CA GLN A 254 -8.84 16.92 -15.08
C GLN A 254 -9.22 15.79 -14.12
N GLN A 255 -10.40 15.20 -14.32
CA GLN A 255 -10.96 14.21 -13.40
C GLN A 255 -10.06 12.98 -13.21
N HIS A 256 -9.34 12.54 -14.26
CA HIS A 256 -8.44 11.38 -14.19
C HIS A 256 -7.23 11.58 -13.28
N THR A 257 -6.93 12.82 -12.89
CA THR A 257 -5.80 13.13 -12.01
C THR A 257 -6.16 13.07 -10.54
N TRP A 258 -7.45 12.87 -10.21
CA TRP A 258 -7.88 12.69 -8.83
C TRP A 258 -7.55 11.27 -8.38
N PRO A 259 -7.18 11.07 -7.11
CA PRO A 259 -7.04 9.72 -6.58
C PRO A 259 -8.37 8.95 -6.72
N ASP A 260 -8.32 7.63 -6.72
CA ASP A 260 -9.52 6.80 -6.88
C ASP A 260 -10.21 6.57 -5.54
N VAL A 261 -9.40 6.38 -4.50
CA VAL A 261 -9.83 6.07 -3.14
C VAL A 261 -8.97 6.81 -2.12
N GLY A 262 -9.43 6.87 -0.87
CA GLY A 262 -8.65 7.37 0.25
C GLY A 262 -8.76 6.43 1.44
N ALA A 263 -7.70 6.33 2.23
CA ALA A 263 -7.76 5.60 3.49
C ALA A 263 -6.89 6.31 4.58
N PRO A 264 -6.81 5.82 5.84
CA PRO A 264 -6.03 6.43 6.96
C PRO A 264 -4.47 6.45 6.90
N GLY A 265 -3.79 7.57 6.64
CA GLY A 265 -2.33 7.62 6.39
C GLY A 265 -1.49 8.50 7.28
N ARG A 266 -2.08 8.89 8.41
CA ARG A 266 -1.41 9.76 9.39
C ARG A 266 -1.23 8.99 10.68
N ASP A 267 -0.01 8.95 11.18
CA ASP A 267 0.37 8.34 12.47
C ASP A 267 0.00 6.84 12.56
N ILE A 268 0.23 6.10 11.47
CA ILE A 268 -0.05 4.66 11.37
C ILE A 268 1.04 3.83 12.02
N TRP A 269 0.60 2.88 12.84
CA TRP A 269 1.46 1.90 13.48
C TRP A 269 1.76 0.75 12.52
N ALA A 270 3.04 0.48 12.31
CA ALA A 270 3.46 -0.73 11.60
C ALA A 270 4.85 -1.18 12.09
N THR A 271 5.37 -2.22 11.43
CA THR A 271 6.70 -2.78 11.67
C THR A 271 7.78 -1.75 11.40
N ALA A 272 8.86 -1.76 12.19
CA ALA A 272 10.03 -0.96 11.89
C ALA A 272 11.31 -1.78 11.96
N PRO A 273 12.24 -1.58 11.02
CA PRO A 273 13.52 -2.26 11.05
C PRO A 273 14.45 -1.56 12.05
N ARG A 274 15.33 -2.35 12.67
CA ARG A 274 16.30 -1.80 13.62
C ARG A 274 17.40 -1.03 12.87
N GLY A 275 17.79 0.14 13.40
CA GLY A 275 18.98 0.86 12.93
C GLY A 275 18.80 1.66 11.64
N THR A 276 17.58 1.91 11.19
CA THR A 276 17.25 2.73 10.01
C THR A 276 16.81 4.15 10.38
N ALA A 277 16.60 5.01 9.37
CA ALA A 277 16.13 6.39 9.59
C ALA A 277 14.78 6.46 10.33
N ILE A 278 13.87 5.52 10.09
CA ILE A 278 12.60 5.41 10.83
C ILE A 278 12.83 5.05 12.31
N ASP A 279 13.75 4.14 12.63
CA ASP A 279 14.14 3.85 14.02
C ASP A 279 14.83 5.07 14.69
N ALA A 280 15.60 5.86 13.93
CA ALA A 280 16.29 7.03 14.46
C ALA A 280 15.36 8.24 14.72
N THR A 281 14.37 8.47 13.87
CA THR A 281 13.43 9.61 14.00
C THR A 281 12.41 9.40 15.13
N THR A 282 12.11 8.14 15.46
CA THR A 282 11.26 7.80 16.61
C THR A 282 11.98 7.95 17.95
N LYS A 283 13.32 7.80 18.00
CA LYS A 283 14.14 8.09 19.18
C LYS A 283 14.29 9.58 19.51
N THR A 284 14.11 10.46 18.52
CA THR A 284 14.29 11.93 18.68
C THR A 284 12.99 12.71 18.86
N LYS A 285 11.82 12.08 18.69
CA LYS A 285 10.50 12.67 18.97
C LYS A 285 9.77 11.96 20.12
N ALA A 286 10.40 11.89 21.29
CA ALA A 286 9.71 11.56 22.53
C ALA A 286 9.26 12.85 23.25
N ILE A 287 8.08 13.38 22.89
CA ILE A 287 7.19 13.95 23.91
C ILE A 287 6.10 12.90 24.11
N CYS A 288 6.41 11.96 24.99
CA CYS A 288 5.52 10.93 25.48
C CYS A 288 4.68 11.51 26.63
N ILE A 289 3.35 11.46 26.52
CA ILE A 289 2.40 11.54 27.63
C ILE A 289 1.22 10.65 27.16
N THR A 290 1.04 9.39 27.58
CA THR A 290 1.20 8.76 28.90
C THR A 290 1.41 7.23 28.81
N TRP A 291 2.12 6.73 29.84
CA TRP A 291 2.21 5.34 30.32
C TRP A 291 3.22 4.38 29.66
N GLN A 292 4.45 4.54 30.12
CA GLN A 292 5.49 3.52 30.20
C GLN A 292 5.01 2.33 31.06
N SER A 293 4.50 1.26 30.43
CA SER A 293 4.83 -0.12 30.82
C SER A 293 4.43 -1.10 29.71
N ARG A 294 5.41 -1.84 29.17
CA ARG A 294 5.27 -3.10 28.40
C ARG A 294 5.07 -3.03 26.87
N GLU A 295 5.78 -2.18 26.14
CA GLU A 295 5.80 -2.26 24.66
C GLU A 295 7.16 -2.76 24.14
N PRO A 296 7.19 -3.70 23.16
CA PRO A 296 8.42 -4.27 22.64
C PRO A 296 9.06 -3.35 21.57
N PRO A 297 10.41 -3.40 21.41
CA PRO A 297 11.20 -2.41 20.65
C PRO A 297 11.11 -2.52 19.12
N TRP A 298 9.98 -3.00 18.59
CA TRP A 298 9.81 -3.38 17.18
C TRP A 298 8.68 -2.63 16.45
N LEU A 299 7.88 -1.83 17.18
CA LEU A 299 6.73 -1.10 16.63
C LEU A 299 6.94 0.40 16.78
N HIS A 300 6.70 1.16 15.70
CA HIS A 300 6.99 2.60 15.67
C HIS A 300 5.89 3.40 14.93
N HIS A 301 5.80 4.69 15.26
CA HIS A 301 4.94 5.67 14.58
C HIS A 301 5.74 6.43 13.51
N THR A 302 5.21 6.50 12.29
CA THR A 302 5.77 7.34 11.23
C THR A 302 4.68 8.00 10.39
N LEU A 303 5.08 9.08 9.69
CA LEU A 303 4.40 9.57 8.49
C LEU A 303 4.64 8.51 7.41
N ALA A 304 3.79 7.50 7.38
CA ALA A 304 3.76 6.53 6.30
C ALA A 304 2.61 6.93 5.38
N ALA A 305 2.97 7.52 4.25
CA ALA A 305 2.03 7.71 3.15
C ALA A 305 1.85 6.37 2.41
N TRP A 306 1.23 5.45 3.12
CA TRP A 306 0.14 4.62 2.62
C TRP A 306 0.29 3.44 1.70
N LEU A 307 -0.72 2.59 1.90
CA LEU A 307 -0.74 1.14 1.87
C LEU A 307 -2.17 0.70 1.56
N ASP A 308 -2.27 -0.32 0.72
CA ASP A 308 -3.45 -1.19 0.53
C ASP A 308 -3.09 -2.60 1.01
#